data_AF-A0A9J8D172-F1
#
_entry.id   AF-A0A9J8D172-F1
#
_cell.length_a   1.000
_cell.length_b   1.000
_cell.length_c   1.000
_cell.angle_alpha   90.00
_cell.angle_beta   90.00
_cell.angle_gamma   90.00
#
_symmetry.space_group_name_H-M   'P 1'
#
loop_
_entity.id
_entity.type
_entity.pdbx_description
1 polymer ?
#
loop_
_entity_poly.entity_id
_entity_poly.type
_entity_poly.pdbx_seq_one_letter_code
_entity_poly.pdbx_strand_id
1 'polypeptide(L)'
;MKTILLLAFAVLVSSTPVENRDKKLLAELIDELEREVKNFSNDTTEIFLEELEMNGCKGEFFCQAEQELKDKVSGRSGAKFEHFRTDKKLMRNLNEYNKRHMKTCKPADKDQEILIHEFLEKLLTCAKSAYRQPK
;
A
#
# COMPACT_ATOMS: atom_id res chain seq x y z
N MET A 1 40.41 3.41 44.54
CA MET A 1 40.07 2.67 43.30
C MET A 1 38.69 3.13 42.84
N LYS A 2 38.56 3.67 41.63
CA LYS A 2 37.29 4.16 41.07
C LYS A 2 36.70 3.04 40.20
N THR A 3 35.62 2.42 40.65
CA THR A 3 34.82 1.48 39.85
C THR A 3 34.00 2.28 38.84
N ILE A 4 34.26 2.04 37.56
CA ILE A 4 33.46 2.57 36.45
C ILE A 4 32.25 1.65 36.30
N LEU A 5 31.06 2.14 36.63
CA LEU A 5 29.81 1.48 36.28
C LEU A 5 29.54 1.71 34.78
N LEU A 6 29.74 0.68 33.97
CA LEU A 6 29.26 0.64 32.58
C LEU A 6 27.77 0.27 32.61
N LEU A 7 26.90 1.28 32.48
CA LEU A 7 25.49 1.09 32.18
C LEU A 7 25.35 0.71 30.71
N ALA A 8 25.29 -0.59 30.44
CA ALA A 8 24.86 -1.11 29.15
C ALA A 8 23.34 -0.93 29.03
N PHE A 9 22.92 0.09 28.28
CA PHE A 9 21.53 0.22 27.84
C PHE A 9 21.26 -0.82 26.75
N ALA A 10 20.84 -2.01 27.14
CA ALA A 10 20.22 -2.95 26.21
C ALA A 10 18.82 -2.42 25.86
N VAL A 11 18.72 -1.69 24.75
CA VAL A 11 17.42 -1.32 24.15
C VAL A 11 16.82 -2.60 23.57
N LEU A 12 16.02 -3.31 24.37
CA LEU A 12 15.19 -4.41 23.90
C LEU A 12 14.05 -3.84 23.07
N VAL A 13 14.27 -3.73 21.76
CA VAL A 13 13.21 -3.41 20.79
C VAL A 13 12.33 -4.65 20.64
N SER A 14 11.39 -4.85 21.56
CA SER A 14 10.37 -5.87 21.39
C SER A 14 9.38 -5.38 20.33
N SER A 15 9.54 -5.82 19.09
CA SER A 15 8.56 -5.56 18.04
C SER A 15 7.24 -6.21 18.44
N THR A 16 6.21 -5.39 18.66
CA THR A 16 4.90 -5.90 19.08
C THR A 16 4.30 -6.79 17.97
N PRO A 17 3.46 -7.79 18.29
CA PRO A 17 2.87 -8.70 17.28
C PRO A 17 2.13 -7.99 16.13
N VAL A 18 1.61 -6.79 16.42
CA VAL A 18 0.93 -5.89 15.48
C VAL A 18 1.93 -5.36 14.43
N GLU A 19 3.16 -5.05 14.81
CA GLU A 19 4.18 -4.49 13.91
C GLU A 19 4.66 -5.50 12.88
N ASN A 20 4.90 -6.74 13.32
CA ASN A 20 5.26 -7.83 12.41
C ASN A 20 4.17 -8.08 11.36
N ARG A 21 2.90 -7.86 11.73
CA ARG A 21 1.78 -8.03 10.80
C ARG A 21 1.71 -6.91 9.76
N ASP A 22 1.98 -5.65 10.12
CA ASP A 22 2.01 -4.55 9.13
C ASP A 22 3.15 -4.71 8.15
N LYS A 23 4.36 -5.01 8.64
CA LYS A 23 5.52 -5.25 7.76
C LYS A 23 5.25 -6.41 6.82
N LYS A 24 4.63 -7.50 7.30
CA LYS A 24 4.23 -8.62 6.45
C LYS A 24 3.21 -8.22 5.40
N LEU A 25 2.14 -7.51 5.79
CA LEU A 25 1.11 -7.05 4.84
C LEU A 25 1.70 -6.14 3.77
N LEU A 26 2.54 -5.18 4.16
CA LEU A 26 3.21 -4.27 3.23
C LEU A 26 4.20 -4.99 2.32
N ALA A 27 4.98 -5.95 2.83
CA ALA A 27 5.87 -6.75 2.00
C ALA A 27 5.09 -7.55 0.94
N GLU A 28 4.02 -8.24 1.35
CA GLU A 28 3.18 -8.98 0.41
C GLU A 28 2.47 -8.05 -0.58
N LEU A 29 2.02 -6.86 -0.17
CA LEU A 29 1.41 -5.86 -1.04
C LEU A 29 2.43 -5.33 -2.07
N ILE A 30 3.67 -5.08 -1.66
CA ILE A 30 4.76 -4.69 -2.57
C ILE A 30 4.99 -5.76 -3.63
N ASP A 31 5.06 -7.04 -3.24
CA ASP A 31 5.27 -8.14 -4.21
C ASP A 31 4.15 -8.24 -5.25
N GLU A 32 2.88 -8.04 -4.83
CA GLU A 32 1.77 -8.02 -5.79
C GLU A 32 1.83 -6.78 -6.70
N LEU A 33 2.11 -5.60 -6.14
CA LEU A 33 2.18 -4.36 -6.90
C LEU A 33 3.33 -4.34 -7.91
N GLU A 34 4.49 -4.91 -7.59
CA GLU A 34 5.61 -5.04 -8.54
C GLU A 34 5.23 -5.91 -9.76
N ARG A 35 4.45 -6.98 -9.53
CA ARG A 35 3.90 -7.79 -10.62
C ARG A 35 2.94 -6.97 -11.48
N GLU A 36 2.00 -6.27 -10.87
CA GLU A 36 1.00 -5.51 -11.63
C GLU A 36 1.61 -4.31 -12.36
N VAL A 37 2.51 -3.55 -11.74
CA VAL A 37 3.24 -2.48 -12.42
C VAL A 37 3.91 -3.03 -13.67
N LYS A 38 4.61 -4.17 -13.58
CA LYS A 38 5.25 -4.80 -14.75
C LYS A 38 4.24 -5.24 -15.81
N ASN A 39 3.10 -5.81 -15.41
CA ASN A 39 2.05 -6.24 -16.34
C ASN A 39 1.47 -5.06 -17.12
N PHE A 40 1.28 -3.91 -16.45
CA PHE A 40 0.69 -2.71 -17.05
C PHE A 40 1.70 -1.75 -17.69
N SER A 41 3.01 -1.90 -17.42
CA SER A 41 4.08 -1.03 -17.97
C SER A 41 4.10 -1.01 -19.51
N ASN A 42 3.71 -2.12 -20.14
CA ASN A 42 3.68 -2.27 -21.60
C ASN A 42 2.25 -2.42 -22.14
N ASP A 43 1.24 -2.21 -21.30
CA ASP A 43 -0.17 -2.33 -21.71
C ASP A 43 -0.62 -1.01 -22.32
N THR A 44 -1.14 -1.05 -23.55
CA THR A 44 -1.73 0.12 -24.22
C THR A 44 -3.18 0.37 -23.79
N THR A 45 -3.65 -0.34 -22.77
CA THR A 45 -5.02 -0.18 -22.27
C THR A 45 -5.13 1.10 -21.47
N GLU A 46 -5.93 2.01 -22.00
CA GLU A 46 -6.27 3.28 -21.38
C GLU A 46 -7.33 3.05 -20.30
N ILE A 47 -6.87 2.73 -19.10
CA ILE A 47 -7.70 2.76 -17.89
C ILE A 47 -7.25 3.96 -17.08
N PHE A 48 -8.19 4.88 -16.91
CA PHE A 48 -8.02 6.09 -16.16
C PHE A 48 -8.58 5.91 -14.74
N LEU A 49 -7.80 6.36 -13.76
CA LEU A 49 -8.13 6.35 -12.33
C LEU A 49 -7.87 7.74 -11.78
N GLU A 50 -8.64 8.12 -10.77
CA GLU A 50 -8.45 9.38 -10.07
C GLU A 50 -7.03 9.50 -9.48
N GLU A 51 -6.40 10.65 -9.69
CA GLU A 51 -5.08 10.93 -9.15
C GLU A 51 -5.17 11.20 -7.66
N LEU A 52 -4.54 10.34 -6.86
CA LEU A 52 -4.54 10.48 -5.42
C LEU A 52 -3.39 11.33 -4.92
N GLU A 53 -3.66 12.18 -3.94
CA GLU A 53 -2.61 12.88 -3.21
C GLU A 53 -1.83 11.92 -2.33
N MET A 54 -0.53 11.78 -2.61
CA MET A 54 0.32 10.85 -1.84
C MET A 54 0.45 11.28 -0.37
N ASN A 55 0.38 12.57 -0.04
CA ASN A 55 0.35 13.12 1.34
C ASN A 55 1.30 12.43 2.35
N GLY A 56 2.51 12.10 1.91
CA GLY A 56 3.51 11.40 2.72
C GLY A 56 3.23 9.90 2.94
N CYS A 57 2.41 9.29 2.09
CA CYS A 57 2.00 7.89 2.12
C CYS A 57 1.31 7.48 3.43
N LYS A 58 0.38 8.34 3.88
CA LYS A 58 -0.45 8.10 5.06
C LYS A 58 -1.56 7.08 4.76
N GLY A 59 -2.19 6.56 5.81
CA GLY A 59 -3.28 5.58 5.70
C GLY A 59 -4.43 6.02 4.78
N GLU A 60 -4.71 7.33 4.69
CA GLU A 60 -5.77 7.88 3.83
C GLU A 60 -5.52 7.60 2.34
N PHE A 61 -4.27 7.73 1.89
CA PHE A 61 -3.88 7.41 0.51
C PHE A 61 -4.16 5.94 0.16
N PHE A 62 -3.76 5.00 1.02
CA PHE A 62 -4.01 3.57 0.78
C PHE A 62 -5.49 3.22 0.77
N CYS A 63 -6.27 3.95 1.57
CA CYS A 63 -7.72 3.79 1.63
C CYS A 63 -8.40 4.26 0.35
N GLN A 64 -8.07 5.48 -0.11
CA GLN A 64 -8.55 6.00 -1.38
C GLN A 64 -8.11 5.12 -2.55
N ALA A 65 -6.89 4.58 -2.50
CA ALA A 65 -6.38 3.69 -3.53
C ALA A 65 -7.18 2.38 -3.62
N GLU A 66 -7.59 1.83 -2.47
CA GLU A 66 -8.45 0.66 -2.43
C GLU A 66 -9.81 0.94 -3.07
N GLN A 67 -10.42 2.08 -2.75
CA GLN A 67 -11.73 2.47 -3.28
C GLN A 67 -11.67 2.64 -4.80
N GLU A 68 -10.66 3.35 -5.30
CA GLU A 68 -10.53 3.62 -6.73
C GLU A 68 -10.30 2.33 -7.54
N LEU A 69 -9.43 1.44 -7.06
CA LEU A 69 -9.22 0.12 -7.68
C LEU A 69 -10.49 -0.73 -7.64
N LYS A 70 -11.22 -0.69 -6.52
CA LYS A 70 -12.48 -1.42 -6.35
C LYS A 70 -13.55 -0.95 -7.33
N ASP A 71 -13.69 0.36 -7.48
CA ASP A 71 -14.76 0.97 -8.25
C ASP A 71 -14.47 0.94 -9.76
N LYS A 72 -13.20 1.12 -10.15
CA LYS A 72 -12.82 1.25 -11.58
C LYS A 72 -12.22 0.00 -12.19
N VAL A 73 -11.61 -0.90 -11.40
CA VAL A 73 -10.80 -2.01 -11.93
C VAL A 73 -11.35 -3.38 -11.52
N SER A 74 -11.72 -3.58 -10.25
CA SER A 74 -12.12 -4.89 -9.71
C SER A 74 -13.33 -5.53 -10.39
N GLY A 75 -14.18 -4.75 -11.05
CA GLY A 75 -15.33 -5.25 -11.81
C GLY A 75 -15.01 -5.73 -13.22
N ARG A 76 -13.89 -5.29 -13.80
CA ARG A 76 -13.59 -5.49 -15.23
C ARG A 76 -13.35 -6.96 -15.57
N SER A 77 -13.77 -7.36 -16.77
CA SER A 77 -13.60 -8.73 -17.29
C SER A 77 -12.27 -8.90 -18.02
N GLY A 78 -11.63 -10.05 -17.83
CA GLY A 78 -10.36 -10.41 -18.49
C GLY A 78 -9.29 -10.85 -17.50
N ALA A 79 -8.41 -11.76 -17.93
CA ALA A 79 -7.41 -12.37 -17.06
C ALA A 79 -6.49 -11.34 -16.38
N LYS A 80 -6.17 -10.24 -17.06
CA LYS A 80 -5.33 -9.17 -16.52
C LYS A 80 -5.95 -8.39 -15.36
N PHE A 81 -7.28 -8.42 -15.22
CA PHE A 81 -7.98 -7.77 -14.11
C PHE A 81 -8.26 -8.71 -12.94
N GLU A 82 -7.97 -10.01 -13.10
CA GLU A 82 -8.29 -11.01 -12.09
C GLU A 82 -7.56 -10.75 -10.78
N HIS A 83 -6.34 -10.20 -10.82
CA HIS A 83 -5.56 -9.84 -9.63
C HIS A 83 -6.17 -8.69 -8.81
N PHE A 84 -7.05 -7.90 -9.43
CA PHE A 84 -7.76 -6.80 -8.79
C PHE A 84 -9.11 -7.21 -8.21
N ARG A 85 -9.56 -8.48 -8.31
CA ARG A 85 -10.79 -8.87 -7.61
C ARG A 85 -10.63 -8.70 -6.10
N THR A 86 -11.71 -8.37 -5.40
CA THR A 86 -11.67 -8.06 -3.96
C THR A 86 -11.22 -9.22 -3.08
N ASP A 87 -11.40 -10.46 -3.54
CA ASP A 87 -10.94 -11.68 -2.87
C ASP A 87 -9.45 -11.99 -3.13
N LYS A 88 -8.82 -11.35 -4.12
CA LYS A 88 -7.41 -11.57 -4.43
C LYS A 88 -6.49 -10.88 -3.46
N LYS A 89 -5.26 -11.40 -3.43
CA LYS A 89 -4.23 -11.03 -2.46
C LYS A 89 -3.91 -9.53 -2.46
N LEU A 90 -3.85 -8.87 -3.62
CA LEU A 90 -3.60 -7.43 -3.71
C LEU A 90 -4.67 -6.64 -2.97
N MET A 91 -5.94 -6.78 -3.37
CA MET A 91 -7.06 -6.05 -2.76
C MET A 91 -7.29 -6.45 -1.30
N ARG A 92 -7.17 -7.74 -0.98
CA ARG A 92 -7.31 -8.24 0.39
C ARG A 92 -6.26 -7.66 1.33
N ASN A 93 -5.00 -7.60 0.90
CA ASN A 93 -3.92 -7.08 1.74
C ASN A 93 -4.03 -5.56 1.91
N LEU A 94 -4.46 -4.84 0.87
CA LEU A 94 -4.75 -3.41 0.95
C LEU A 94 -5.91 -3.14 1.94
N ASN A 95 -7.00 -3.91 1.85
CA ASN A 95 -8.13 -3.84 2.78
C ASN A 95 -7.72 -4.12 4.24
N GLU A 96 -6.94 -5.17 4.47
CA GLU A 96 -6.47 -5.54 5.81
C GLU A 96 -5.51 -4.50 6.40
N TYR A 97 -4.67 -3.88 5.56
CA TYR A 97 -3.85 -2.75 5.98
C TYR A 97 -4.74 -1.56 6.37
N ASN A 98 -5.70 -1.20 5.52
CA ASN A 98 -6.60 -0.06 5.76
C ASN A 98 -7.43 -0.21 7.03
N LYS A 99 -7.98 -1.40 7.33
CA LYS A 99 -8.71 -1.67 8.59
C LYS A 99 -7.91 -1.35 9.86
N ARG A 100 -6.58 -1.36 9.78
CA ARG A 100 -5.68 -1.15 10.91
C ARG A 100 -5.19 0.28 11.03
N HIS A 101 -5.23 1.03 9.94
CA HIS A 101 -4.70 2.39 9.86
C HIS A 101 -5.78 3.46 9.67
N MET A 102 -6.99 3.08 9.23
CA MET A 102 -8.08 3.99 8.92
C MET A 102 -9.39 3.54 9.55
N LYS A 103 -10.06 4.48 10.23
CA LYS A 103 -11.43 4.29 10.72
C LYS A 103 -12.48 4.68 9.68
N THR A 104 -12.15 5.67 8.85
CA THR A 104 -13.02 6.24 7.82
C THR A 104 -12.20 6.52 6.58
N CYS A 105 -12.75 6.20 5.41
CA CYS A 105 -12.17 6.55 4.11
C CYS A 105 -12.89 7.78 3.59
N LYS A 106 -12.18 8.89 3.40
CA LYS A 106 -12.74 10.04 2.69
C LYS A 106 -12.50 9.85 1.18
N PRO A 107 -13.46 10.23 0.32
CA PRO A 107 -13.23 10.31 -1.11
C PRO A 107 -12.03 11.20 -1.42
N ALA A 108 -11.40 10.99 -2.57
CA ALA A 108 -10.43 11.95 -3.09
C ALA A 108 -11.17 13.20 -3.57
N ASP A 109 -10.60 14.38 -3.31
CA ASP A 109 -11.15 15.69 -3.71
C ASP A 109 -10.61 16.16 -5.08
N LYS A 110 -10.02 15.26 -5.86
CA LYS A 110 -9.39 15.60 -7.15
C LYS A 110 -10.29 15.21 -8.31
N ASP A 111 -10.08 15.92 -9.42
CA ASP A 111 -10.75 15.73 -10.72
C ASP A 111 -9.73 15.40 -11.84
N GLN A 112 -8.52 14.94 -11.49
CA GLN A 112 -7.46 14.65 -12.45
C GLN A 112 -7.29 13.14 -12.58
N GLU A 113 -7.43 12.62 -13.80
CA GLU A 113 -7.21 11.20 -14.03
C GLU A 113 -5.77 10.91 -14.48
N ILE A 114 -5.24 9.76 -14.04
CA ILE A 114 -3.96 9.19 -14.46
C ILE A 114 -4.16 7.77 -14.98
N LEU A 115 -3.20 7.28 -15.77
CA LEU A 115 -3.24 5.91 -16.27
C LEU A 115 -3.00 4.90 -15.14
N ILE A 116 -3.59 3.71 -15.27
CA ILE A 116 -3.45 2.62 -14.29
C ILE A 116 -2.00 2.28 -13.95
N HIS A 117 -1.09 2.28 -14.92
CA HIS A 117 0.31 1.98 -14.64
C HIS A 117 0.93 3.04 -13.71
N GLU A 118 0.67 4.33 -13.97
CA GLU A 118 1.14 5.44 -13.12
C GLU A 118 0.52 5.38 -11.73
N PHE A 119 -0.77 5.04 -11.64
CA PHE A 119 -1.46 4.85 -10.38
C PHE A 119 -0.83 3.74 -9.54
N LEU A 120 -0.56 2.58 -10.16
CA LEU A 120 0.07 1.44 -9.50
C LEU A 120 1.51 1.76 -9.08
N GLU A 121 2.25 2.54 -9.86
CA GLU A 121 3.59 3.01 -9.50
C GLU A 121 3.57 3.94 -8.28
N LYS A 122 2.60 4.86 -8.20
CA LYS A 122 2.41 5.71 -7.02
C LYS A 122 2.06 4.88 -5.79
N LEU A 123 1.15 3.92 -5.93
CA LEU A 123 0.77 3.01 -4.86
C LEU A 123 1.95 2.14 -4.38
N LEU A 124 2.74 1.61 -5.32
CA LEU A 124 3.96 0.85 -5.02
C LEU A 124 4.99 1.70 -4.29
N THR A 125 5.19 2.94 -4.76
CA THR A 125 6.09 3.90 -4.12
C THR A 125 5.68 4.16 -2.67
N CYS A 126 4.39 4.34 -2.43
CA CYS A 126 3.89 4.53 -1.08
C CYS A 126 3.97 3.28 -0.22
N ALA A 127 3.67 2.09 -0.75
CA ALA A 127 3.84 0.84 -0.02
C ALA A 127 5.30 0.63 0.41
N LYS A 128 6.26 0.90 -0.48
CA LYS A 128 7.70 0.86 -0.18
C LYS A 128 8.12 1.90 0.86
N SER A 129 7.58 3.11 0.77
CA SER A 129 7.83 4.17 1.75
C SER A 129 7.33 3.77 3.14
N ALA A 130 6.07 3.35 3.25
CA ALA A 130 5.46 2.87 4.49
C ALA A 130 6.21 1.65 5.06
N TYR A 131 6.67 0.74 4.19
CA TYR A 131 7.49 -0.40 4.61
C TYR A 131 8.85 0.01 5.16
N ARG A 132 9.46 1.09 4.68
CA ARG A 132 10.77 1.57 5.16
C ARG A 132 10.68 2.42 6.40
N GLN A 133 9.53 3.03 6.69
CA GLN A 133 9.42 3.89 7.85
C GLN A 133 9.76 3.11 9.14
N PRO A 134 10.68 3.65 9.96
CA PRO A 134 10.75 3.24 11.35
C PRO A 134 9.42 3.59 11.99
N LYS A 135 8.89 2.67 12.79
CA LYS A 135 7.70 2.95 13.57
C LYS A 135 8.06 3.75 14.81
#